data_AF-A0A8D8CEL8-F1
#
_entry.id   AF-A0A8D8CEL8-F1
#
_cell.length_a   1.000
_cell.length_b   1.000
_cell.length_c   1.000
_cell.angle_alpha   90.00
_cell.angle_beta   90.00
_cell.angle_gamma   90.00
#
_symmetry.space_group_name_H-M   'P 1'
#
loop_
_entity.id
_entity.type
_entity.pdbx_description
1 polymer ?
#
loop_
_entity_poly.entity_id
_entity_poly.type
_entity_poly.pdbx_seq_one_letter_code
_entity_poly.pdbx_strand_id
1 'polypeptide(L)'
;MNSISRDCLSEHDRQVLESIFNPSQIGGEEMIYSGEEELPEDLQDLAEPTNPRIQASKKLELEGIELAEKGDLQSALTAFTKSIEAAPERPAPWNNRAQAHRYLGNEKAALDDIEQALRLSSGSGRTGCKALCQRGILKRKNNDTEGARQDFEQAAKLGSNFARTQMIELNPYAALCNQMLREVMKLK
;
A
#
# COMPACT_ATOMS: atom_id res chain seq x y z
N MET A 1 -23.79 9.26 33.53
CA MET A 1 -23.16 8.12 32.84
C MET A 1 -23.53 8.24 31.37
N ASN A 2 -22.69 8.86 30.54
CA ASN A 2 -22.96 8.99 29.11
C ASN A 2 -22.39 7.77 28.40
N SER A 3 -23.28 6.93 27.88
CA SER A 3 -22.96 5.87 26.93
C SER A 3 -22.44 6.53 25.65
N ILE A 4 -21.17 6.34 25.33
CA ILE A 4 -20.66 6.62 23.99
C ILE A 4 -21.14 5.44 23.13
N SER A 5 -22.38 5.50 22.66
CA SER A 5 -22.88 4.56 21.67
C SER A 5 -22.14 4.80 20.35
N ARG A 6 -21.80 3.73 19.62
CA ARG A 6 -21.09 3.75 18.32
C ARG A 6 -21.71 4.71 17.29
N ASP A 7 -22.97 5.09 17.49
CA ASP A 7 -23.76 5.95 16.61
C ASP A 7 -23.46 7.46 16.74
N CYS A 8 -22.61 7.87 17.70
CA CYS A 8 -22.26 9.28 17.92
C CYS A 8 -20.86 9.67 17.41
N LEU A 9 -20.12 8.74 16.81
CA LEU A 9 -18.77 8.97 16.32
C LEU A 9 -18.81 9.43 14.87
N SER A 10 -17.96 10.40 14.52
CA SER A 10 -17.73 10.69 13.10
C SER A 10 -17.11 9.47 12.42
N GLU A 11 -17.26 9.36 11.11
CA GLU A 11 -16.65 8.27 10.34
C GLU A 11 -15.12 8.22 10.57
N HIS A 12 -14.49 9.40 10.69
CA HIS A 12 -13.08 9.52 11.04
C HIS A 12 -12.76 8.96 12.43
N ASP A 13 -13.53 9.32 13.46
CA ASP A 13 -13.31 8.83 14.82
C ASP A 13 -13.55 7.32 14.92
N ARG A 14 -14.52 6.79 14.16
CA ARG A 14 -14.79 5.36 14.08
C ARG A 14 -13.62 4.62 13.47
N GLN A 15 -13.02 5.13 12.40
CA GLN A 15 -11.84 4.56 11.76
C GLN A 15 -10.60 4.64 12.66
N VAL A 16 -10.41 5.75 13.37
CA VAL A 16 -9.34 5.88 14.37
C VAL A 16 -9.52 4.83 15.47
N LEU A 17 -10.73 4.65 16.01
CA LEU A 17 -11.00 3.64 17.03
C LEU A 17 -10.88 2.22 16.50
N GLU A 18 -11.32 1.94 15.26
CA GLU A 18 -11.08 0.67 14.57
C GLU A 18 -9.58 0.39 14.44
N SER A 19 -8.75 1.37 14.07
CA SER A 19 -7.29 1.19 13.97
C SER A 19 -6.61 0.93 15.32
N ILE A 20 -7.05 1.62 16.39
CA ILE A 20 -6.56 1.42 17.77
C ILE A 20 -6.95 0.04 18.28
N PHE A 21 -8.19 -0.37 18.00
CA PHE A 21 -8.75 -1.63 18.48
C PHE A 21 -8.67 -2.75 17.47
N ASN A 22 -8.02 -2.58 16.34
CA ASN A 22 -7.70 -3.62 15.37
C ASN A 22 -6.34 -3.34 14.70
N PRO A 23 -5.23 -3.16 15.44
CA PRO A 23 -3.92 -2.85 14.87
C PRO A 23 -3.37 -3.93 13.92
N SER A 24 -3.91 -5.15 13.97
CA SER A 24 -3.58 -6.25 13.07
C SER A 24 -4.49 -6.31 11.83
N GLN A 25 -5.64 -5.65 11.87
CA GLN A 25 -6.49 -5.42 10.71
C GLN A 25 -5.81 -4.27 9.97
N ILE A 26 -5.21 -4.59 8.83
CA ILE A 26 -4.59 -3.59 7.97
C ILE A 26 -5.64 -2.52 7.74
N GLY A 27 -5.48 -1.35 8.38
CA GLY A 27 -6.47 -0.29 8.38
C GLY A 27 -6.93 0.00 6.96
N GLY A 28 -8.22 -0.22 6.71
CA GLY A 28 -8.89 0.08 5.45
C GLY A 28 -8.27 -0.59 4.21
N GLU A 29 -8.69 -1.82 3.91
CA GLU A 29 -8.71 -2.25 2.49
C GLU A 29 -9.49 -1.23 1.61
N GLU A 30 -10.36 -0.41 2.20
CA GLU A 30 -11.03 0.72 1.56
C GLU A 30 -10.17 1.99 1.36
N MET A 31 -9.00 2.14 2.01
CA MET A 31 -8.27 3.42 2.00
C MET A 31 -7.21 3.54 0.89
N ILE A 32 -6.81 2.44 0.25
CA ILE A 32 -5.69 2.43 -0.72
C ILE A 32 -6.17 2.67 -2.17
N TYR A 33 -7.39 3.19 -2.34
CA TYR A 33 -7.83 3.75 -3.63
C TYR A 33 -7.92 5.29 -3.60
N SER A 34 -8.13 5.89 -2.42
CA SER A 34 -8.55 7.30 -2.32
C SER A 34 -7.62 8.21 -1.51
N GLY A 35 -6.70 7.67 -0.72
CA GLY A 35 -5.66 8.47 -0.07
C GLY A 35 -4.36 8.40 -0.85
N GLU A 36 -4.06 9.42 -1.67
CA GLU A 36 -2.68 9.60 -2.13
C GLU A 36 -1.80 9.71 -0.89
N GLU A 37 -0.96 8.70 -0.65
CA GLU A 37 0.13 8.88 0.28
C GLU A 37 0.97 10.06 -0.22
N GLU A 38 0.90 11.17 0.51
CA GLU A 38 1.76 12.33 0.28
C GLU A 38 3.21 11.92 0.58
N LEU A 39 3.90 11.50 -0.47
CA LEU A 39 5.32 11.27 -0.48
C LEU A 39 6.06 12.60 -0.68
N PRO A 40 7.32 12.72 -0.22
CA PRO A 40 8.11 13.93 -0.43
C PRO A 40 8.12 14.34 -1.91
N GLU A 41 7.97 15.64 -2.18
CA GLU A 41 7.89 16.17 -3.56
C GLU A 41 9.19 15.91 -4.36
N ASP A 42 10.31 15.88 -3.66
CA ASP A 42 11.63 15.54 -4.17
C ASP A 42 11.85 14.03 -4.37
N LEU A 43 10.98 13.17 -3.82
CA LEU A 43 11.00 11.74 -4.09
C LEU A 43 10.41 11.45 -5.48
N GLN A 44 11.31 11.39 -6.45
CA GLN A 44 11.00 11.12 -7.85
C GLN A 44 11.61 9.78 -8.29
N ASP A 45 10.95 9.13 -9.23
CA ASP A 45 11.54 7.99 -9.91
C ASP A 45 12.65 8.44 -10.85
N LEU A 46 13.55 7.51 -11.18
CA LEU A 46 14.59 7.76 -12.17
C LEU A 46 13.96 8.21 -13.48
N ALA A 47 14.52 9.27 -14.07
CA ALA A 47 14.02 9.83 -15.32
C ALA A 47 14.06 8.76 -16.43
N GLU A 48 12.87 8.44 -16.97
CA GLU A 48 12.74 7.48 -18.05
C GLU A 48 13.05 8.16 -19.41
N PRO A 49 13.72 7.46 -20.34
CA PRO A 49 14.02 8.00 -21.65
C PRO A 49 12.73 8.29 -22.43
N THR A 50 12.68 9.42 -23.11
CA THR A 50 11.56 9.75 -24.00
C THR A 50 11.69 8.93 -25.28
N ASN A 51 10.95 7.83 -25.37
CA ASN A 51 10.82 7.04 -26.58
C ASN A 51 9.34 6.64 -26.82
N PRO A 52 8.95 6.27 -28.05
CA PRO A 52 7.55 5.94 -28.36
C PRO A 52 6.98 4.79 -27.54
N ARG A 53 7.82 3.82 -27.14
CA ARG A 53 7.42 2.68 -26.32
C ARG A 53 7.05 3.10 -24.90
N ILE A 54 7.87 3.93 -24.27
CA ILE A 54 7.65 4.52 -22.95
C ILE A 54 6.42 5.42 -22.97
N GLN A 55 6.23 6.22 -24.02
CA GLN A 55 5.03 7.06 -24.17
C GLN A 55 3.75 6.22 -24.28
N ALA A 56 3.77 5.16 -25.09
CA ALA A 56 2.66 4.22 -25.20
C ALA A 56 2.38 3.53 -23.84
N SER A 57 3.44 3.08 -23.16
CA SER A 57 3.36 2.49 -21.83
C SER A 57 2.73 3.45 -20.81
N LYS A 58 3.14 4.74 -20.80
CA LYS A 58 2.58 5.78 -19.91
C LYS A 58 1.10 5.98 -20.14
N LYS A 59 0.67 6.02 -21.41
CA LYS A 59 -0.75 6.15 -21.74
C LYS A 59 -1.56 4.96 -21.22
N LEU A 60 -1.07 3.75 -21.44
CA LEU A 60 -1.72 2.51 -20.97
C LEU A 60 -1.73 2.40 -19.44
N GLU A 61 -0.69 2.90 -18.78
CA GLU A 61 -0.63 2.96 -17.32
C GLU A 61 -1.68 3.93 -16.77
N LEU A 62 -1.79 5.14 -17.33
CA LEU A 62 -2.81 6.12 -16.93
C LEU A 62 -4.23 5.56 -17.13
N GLU A 63 -4.48 4.91 -18.26
CA GLU A 63 -5.75 4.19 -18.51
C GLU A 63 -6.02 3.13 -17.43
N GLY A 64 -5.01 2.35 -17.05
CA GLY A 64 -5.12 1.36 -15.99
C GLY A 64 -5.44 1.97 -14.62
N ILE A 65 -4.83 3.11 -14.29
CA ILE A 65 -5.10 3.85 -13.05
C ILE A 65 -6.55 4.33 -13.04
N GLU A 66 -7.03 4.98 -14.10
CA GLU A 66 -8.41 5.46 -14.22
C GLU A 66 -9.44 4.31 -14.13
N LEU A 67 -9.13 3.14 -14.71
CA LEU A 67 -10.01 1.98 -14.67
C LEU A 67 -10.12 1.43 -13.26
N ALA A 68 -9.00 1.31 -12.55
CA ALA A 68 -9.02 0.83 -11.19
C ALA A 68 -9.63 1.89 -10.24
N GLU A 69 -9.52 3.21 -10.52
CA GLU A 69 -10.26 4.29 -9.81
C GLU A 69 -11.77 4.13 -9.90
N LYS A 70 -12.24 3.60 -11.03
CA LYS A 70 -13.65 3.26 -11.25
C LYS A 70 -14.03 1.90 -10.65
N GLY A 71 -13.09 1.20 -10.01
CA GLY A 71 -13.27 -0.14 -9.44
C GLY A 71 -13.18 -1.28 -10.45
N ASP A 72 -12.90 -1.00 -11.74
CA ASP A 72 -12.74 -2.04 -12.76
C ASP A 72 -11.30 -2.59 -12.75
N LEU A 73 -11.00 -3.37 -11.72
CA LEU A 73 -9.67 -3.94 -11.48
C LEU A 73 -9.26 -4.92 -12.58
N GLN A 74 -10.20 -5.63 -13.21
CA GLN A 74 -9.88 -6.62 -14.25
C GLN A 74 -9.45 -5.95 -15.56
N SER A 75 -10.14 -4.87 -15.95
CA SER A 75 -9.71 -4.05 -17.09
C SER A 75 -8.40 -3.32 -16.78
N ALA A 76 -8.22 -2.85 -15.54
CA ALA A 76 -6.96 -2.24 -15.12
C ALA A 76 -5.76 -3.20 -15.21
N LEU A 77 -5.90 -4.45 -14.75
CA LEU A 77 -4.86 -5.48 -14.93
C LEU A 77 -4.49 -5.68 -16.40
N THR A 78 -5.48 -5.62 -17.30
CA THR A 78 -5.25 -5.73 -18.75
C THR A 78 -4.48 -4.52 -19.28
N ALA A 79 -4.85 -3.31 -18.87
CA ALA A 79 -4.16 -2.08 -19.26
C ALA A 79 -2.71 -2.04 -18.73
N PHE A 80 -2.48 -2.41 -17.47
CA PHE A 80 -1.13 -2.51 -16.91
C PHE A 80 -0.29 -3.58 -17.59
N THR A 81 -0.88 -4.72 -17.96
CA THR A 81 -0.15 -5.76 -18.70
C THR A 81 0.31 -5.25 -20.07
N LYS A 82 -0.57 -4.56 -20.83
CA LYS A 82 -0.18 -3.91 -22.08
C LYS A 82 0.88 -2.83 -21.87
N SER A 83 0.80 -2.08 -20.76
CA SER A 83 1.79 -1.07 -20.39
C SER A 83 3.18 -1.68 -20.15
N ILE A 84 3.23 -2.83 -19.47
CA ILE A 84 4.44 -3.62 -19.22
C ILE A 84 4.99 -4.20 -20.53
N GLU A 85 4.14 -4.75 -21.40
CA GLU A 85 4.56 -5.28 -22.71
C GLU A 85 5.20 -4.19 -23.59
N ALA A 86 4.65 -2.97 -23.55
CA ALA A 86 5.20 -1.84 -24.29
C ALA A 86 6.60 -1.46 -23.78
N ALA A 87 6.79 -1.36 -22.45
CA ALA A 87 8.05 -1.00 -21.82
C ALA A 87 8.27 -1.76 -20.50
N PRO A 88 8.87 -2.97 -20.53
CA PRO A 88 9.04 -3.82 -19.35
C PRO A 88 10.03 -3.27 -18.32
N GLU A 89 10.87 -2.31 -18.71
CA GLU A 89 11.86 -1.65 -17.87
C GLU A 89 11.26 -0.60 -16.91
N ARG A 90 9.99 -0.20 -17.10
CA ARG A 90 9.34 0.81 -16.27
C ARG A 90 8.83 0.19 -14.98
N PRO A 91 9.24 0.67 -13.79
CA PRO A 91 8.82 0.06 -12.52
C PRO A 91 7.34 0.35 -12.17
N ALA A 92 6.80 1.50 -12.57
CA ALA A 92 5.49 1.97 -12.11
C ALA A 92 4.31 1.07 -12.54
N PRO A 93 4.22 0.61 -13.82
CA PRO A 93 3.19 -0.35 -14.22
C PRO A 93 3.19 -1.67 -13.43
N TRP A 94 4.36 -2.17 -13.03
CA TRP A 94 4.46 -3.37 -12.18
C TRP A 94 3.87 -3.12 -10.79
N ASN A 95 4.21 -2.00 -10.15
CA ASN A 95 3.65 -1.63 -8.84
C ASN A 95 2.12 -1.45 -8.89
N ASN A 96 1.60 -0.82 -9.94
CA ASN A 96 0.16 -0.58 -10.08
C ASN A 96 -0.59 -1.90 -10.37
N ARG A 97 -0.01 -2.79 -11.19
CA ARG A 97 -0.57 -4.12 -11.42
C ARG A 97 -0.57 -4.97 -10.15
N ALA A 98 0.51 -4.90 -9.36
CA ALA A 98 0.55 -5.56 -8.07
C ALA A 98 -0.55 -5.09 -7.12
N GLN A 99 -0.82 -3.79 -7.09
CA GLN A 99 -1.90 -3.21 -6.28
C GLN A 99 -3.25 -3.80 -6.68
N ALA A 100 -3.55 -3.82 -7.98
CA ALA A 100 -4.77 -4.43 -8.50
C ALA A 100 -4.85 -5.93 -8.18
N HIS A 101 -3.73 -6.67 -8.27
CA HIS A 101 -3.68 -8.07 -7.85
C HIS A 101 -3.96 -8.25 -6.36
N ARG A 102 -3.42 -7.39 -5.48
CA ARG A 102 -3.70 -7.44 -4.03
C ARG A 102 -5.19 -7.28 -3.73
N TYR A 103 -5.84 -6.33 -4.41
CA TYR A 103 -7.27 -6.10 -4.25
C TYR A 103 -8.14 -7.26 -4.72
N LEU A 104 -7.70 -7.97 -5.75
CA LEU A 104 -8.35 -9.17 -6.23
C LEU A 104 -7.98 -10.43 -5.43
N GLY A 105 -7.18 -10.31 -4.37
CA GLY A 105 -6.72 -11.44 -3.55
C GLY A 105 -5.64 -12.30 -4.21
N ASN A 106 -5.08 -11.86 -5.34
CA ASN A 106 -4.05 -12.56 -6.10
C ASN A 106 -2.65 -12.30 -5.52
N GLU A 107 -2.42 -12.70 -4.27
CA GLU A 107 -1.23 -12.30 -3.50
C GLU A 107 0.09 -12.75 -4.13
N LYS A 108 0.13 -13.95 -4.70
CA LYS A 108 1.35 -14.46 -5.36
C LYS A 108 1.74 -13.59 -6.55
N ALA A 109 0.78 -13.30 -7.44
CA ALA A 109 1.01 -12.44 -8.59
C ALA A 109 1.40 -11.01 -8.17
N ALA A 110 0.79 -10.51 -7.09
CA ALA A 110 1.18 -9.22 -6.53
C ALA A 110 2.62 -9.20 -6.02
N LEU A 111 3.07 -10.24 -5.30
CA LEU A 111 4.45 -10.34 -4.84
C LEU A 111 5.44 -10.38 -6.00
N ASP A 112 5.16 -11.20 -7.02
CA ASP A 112 6.01 -11.32 -8.21
C ASP A 112 6.19 -9.95 -8.91
N ASP A 113 5.10 -9.19 -9.05
CA ASP A 113 5.10 -7.84 -9.63
C ASP A 113 5.80 -6.81 -8.75
N ILE A 114 5.58 -6.85 -7.43
CA ILE A 114 6.24 -5.97 -6.45
C ILE A 114 7.75 -6.17 -6.51
N GLU A 115 8.21 -7.42 -6.54
CA GLU A 115 9.64 -7.70 -6.64
C GLU A 115 10.23 -7.16 -7.93
N GLN A 116 9.50 -7.25 -9.05
CA GLN A 116 9.96 -6.67 -10.31
C GLN A 116 10.02 -5.14 -10.24
N ALA A 117 9.02 -4.48 -9.65
CA ALA A 117 9.03 -3.03 -9.43
C ALA A 117 10.22 -2.60 -8.57
N LEU A 118 10.51 -3.32 -7.48
CA LEU A 118 11.66 -3.06 -6.61
C LEU A 118 13.00 -3.29 -7.28
N ARG A 119 13.13 -4.34 -8.10
CA ARG A 119 14.35 -4.59 -8.91
C ARG A 119 14.61 -3.43 -9.87
N LEU A 120 13.59 -2.98 -10.60
CA LEU A 120 13.71 -1.92 -11.61
C LEU A 120 13.94 -0.53 -11.01
N SER A 121 13.30 -0.24 -9.87
CA SER A 121 13.49 1.02 -9.12
C SER A 121 14.71 1.02 -8.21
N SER A 122 15.44 -0.11 -8.11
CA SER A 122 16.50 -0.34 -7.13
C SER A 122 16.03 -0.05 -5.68
N GLY A 123 14.75 -0.28 -5.38
CA GLY A 123 14.14 0.01 -4.08
C GLY A 123 14.14 1.49 -3.70
N SER A 124 14.19 2.40 -4.68
CA SER A 124 14.27 3.85 -4.48
C SER A 124 13.19 4.58 -5.28
N GLY A 125 13.14 5.91 -5.14
CA GLY A 125 12.13 6.72 -5.81
C GLY A 125 10.72 6.49 -5.29
N ARG A 126 9.74 7.06 -5.99
CA ARG A 126 8.33 7.02 -5.62
C ARG A 126 7.78 5.60 -5.77
N THR A 127 8.10 4.94 -6.87
CA THR A 127 7.64 3.58 -7.15
C THR A 127 8.27 2.57 -6.20
N GLY A 128 9.58 2.67 -5.93
CA GLY A 128 10.25 1.78 -4.98
C GLY A 128 9.69 1.93 -3.57
N CYS A 129 9.43 3.18 -3.14
CA CYS A 129 8.79 3.46 -1.86
C CYS A 129 7.40 2.81 -1.74
N LYS A 130 6.53 3.01 -2.74
CA LYS A 130 5.20 2.37 -2.79
C LYS A 130 5.31 0.84 -2.80
N ALA A 131 6.20 0.28 -3.60
CA ALA A 131 6.38 -1.17 -3.71
C ALA A 131 6.88 -1.79 -2.39
N LEU A 132 7.77 -1.10 -1.65
CA LEU A 132 8.18 -1.51 -0.30
C LEU A 132 7.00 -1.54 0.67
N CYS A 133 6.16 -0.49 0.68
CA CYS A 133 4.93 -0.46 1.48
C CYS A 133 4.01 -1.64 1.15
N GLN A 134 3.77 -1.90 -0.15
CA GLN A 134 2.92 -3.02 -0.57
C GLN A 134 3.48 -4.37 -0.15
N ARG A 135 4.80 -4.59 -0.28
CA ARG A 135 5.45 -5.83 0.16
C ARG A 135 5.34 -6.00 1.67
N GLY A 136 5.56 -4.93 2.43
CA GLY A 136 5.45 -4.93 3.89
C GLY A 136 4.04 -5.33 4.35
N ILE A 137 3.00 -4.82 3.67
CA ILE A 137 1.61 -5.21 3.95
C ILE A 137 1.39 -6.71 3.73
N LEU A 138 1.85 -7.25 2.60
CA LEU A 138 1.69 -8.69 2.27
C LEU A 138 2.49 -9.59 3.21
N LYS A 139 3.73 -9.22 3.54
CA LYS A 139 4.55 -9.95 4.52
C LYS A 139 3.89 -9.98 5.90
N ARG A 140 3.35 -8.84 6.35
CA ARG A 140 2.62 -8.77 7.61
C ARG A 140 1.39 -9.68 7.61
N LYS A 141 0.62 -9.68 6.51
CA LYS A 141 -0.53 -10.58 6.32
C LYS A 141 -0.12 -12.06 6.39
N ASN A 142 1.06 -12.39 5.89
CA ASN A 142 1.63 -13.74 5.92
C ASN A 142 2.39 -14.07 7.22
N ASN A 143 2.21 -13.29 8.29
CA ASN A 143 2.88 -13.43 9.59
C ASN A 143 4.42 -13.27 9.54
N ASP A 144 4.97 -12.77 8.44
CA ASP A 144 6.37 -12.33 8.35
C ASP A 144 6.49 -10.89 8.87
N THR A 145 6.33 -10.75 10.19
CA THR A 145 6.37 -9.46 10.88
C THR A 145 7.73 -8.78 10.77
N GLU A 146 8.81 -9.56 10.84
CA GLU A 146 10.17 -9.04 10.76
C GLU A 146 10.50 -8.57 9.34
N GLY A 147 10.15 -9.35 8.31
CA GLY A 147 10.31 -8.92 6.93
C GLY A 147 9.43 -7.73 6.57
N ALA A 148 8.23 -7.63 7.15
CA ALA A 148 7.37 -6.44 7.00
C ALA A 148 8.00 -5.20 7.64
N ARG A 149 8.56 -5.34 8.86
CA ARG A 149 9.25 -4.27 9.57
C ARG A 149 10.41 -3.72 8.76
N GLN A 150 11.20 -4.60 8.13
CA GLN A 150 12.33 -4.19 7.28
C GLN A 150 11.89 -3.40 6.04
N ASP A 151 10.81 -3.83 5.38
CA ASP A 151 10.29 -3.13 4.20
C ASP A 151 9.72 -1.75 4.59
N PHE A 152 8.95 -1.67 5.69
CA PHE A 152 8.45 -0.39 6.18
C PHE A 152 9.58 0.52 6.66
N GLU A 153 10.64 -0.01 7.27
CA GLU A 153 11.80 0.79 7.65
C GLU A 153 12.48 1.43 6.43
N GLN A 154 12.61 0.68 5.32
CA GLN A 154 13.16 1.21 4.08
C GLN A 154 12.24 2.28 3.46
N ALA A 155 10.94 2.03 3.39
CA ALA A 155 9.99 3.01 2.86
C ALA A 155 9.92 4.28 3.73
N ALA A 156 9.98 4.14 5.05
CA ALA A 156 10.03 5.26 5.99
C ALA A 156 11.27 6.15 5.77
N LYS A 157 12.43 5.54 5.47
CA LYS A 157 13.67 6.28 5.11
C LYS A 157 13.52 7.08 3.81
N LEU A 158 12.66 6.63 2.90
CA LEU A 158 12.29 7.35 1.68
C LEU A 158 11.21 8.42 1.93
N GLY A 159 10.72 8.56 3.17
CA GLY A 159 9.77 9.58 3.57
C GLY A 159 8.32 9.11 3.72
N SER A 160 8.02 7.83 3.47
CA SER A 160 6.66 7.28 3.60
C SER A 160 6.08 7.53 5.01
N ASN A 161 4.99 8.30 5.06
CA ASN A 161 4.21 8.50 6.28
C ASN A 161 3.50 7.20 6.66
N PHE A 162 2.97 6.48 5.67
CA PHE A 162 2.29 5.21 5.88
C PHE A 162 3.22 4.21 6.55
N ALA A 163 4.43 4.01 6.03
CA ALA A 163 5.40 3.08 6.57
C ALA A 163 5.83 3.43 7.99
N ARG A 164 6.01 4.73 8.31
CA ARG A 164 6.28 5.19 9.68
C ARG A 164 5.16 4.78 10.65
N THR A 165 3.90 4.98 10.26
CA THR A 165 2.74 4.55 11.05
C THR A 165 2.73 3.03 11.23
N GLN A 166 2.94 2.28 10.14
CA GLN A 166 2.98 0.81 10.19
C GLN A 166 4.10 0.28 11.10
N MET A 167 5.27 0.93 11.15
CA MET A 167 6.33 0.56 12.09
C MET A 167 5.93 0.75 13.55
N ILE A 168 5.15 1.79 13.86
CA ILE A 168 4.62 2.02 15.22
C ILE A 168 3.64 0.92 15.58
N GLU A 169 2.75 0.52 14.66
CA GLU A 169 1.82 -0.61 14.87
C GLU A 169 2.55 -1.93 15.09
N LEU A 170 3.67 -2.15 14.38
CA LEU A 170 4.51 -3.34 14.53
C LEU A 170 5.34 -3.34 15.82
N ASN A 171 5.36 -2.24 16.58
CA ASN A 171 6.06 -2.19 17.85
C ASN A 171 5.36 -3.12 18.88
N PRO A 172 6.07 -4.10 19.44
CA PRO A 172 5.49 -5.06 20.39
C PRO A 172 4.88 -4.40 21.64
N TYR A 173 5.41 -3.24 22.05
CA TYR A 173 4.83 -2.47 23.17
C TYR A 173 3.50 -1.82 22.79
N ALA A 174 3.37 -1.29 21.56
CA ALA A 174 2.11 -0.74 21.07
C ALA A 174 1.04 -1.84 20.94
N ALA A 175 1.42 -3.01 20.43
CA ALA A 175 0.57 -4.19 20.37
C ALA A 175 0.07 -4.62 21.75
N LEU A 176 0.96 -4.66 22.75
CA LEU A 176 0.60 -5.03 24.14
C LEU A 176 -0.35 -4.01 24.77
N CYS A 177 -0.07 -2.70 24.63
CA CYS A 177 -0.94 -1.65 25.14
C CYS A 177 -2.33 -1.70 24.49
N ASN A 178 -2.41 -1.92 23.16
CA ASN A 178 -3.68 -2.06 22.45
C ASN A 178 -4.44 -3.31 22.89
N GLN A 179 -3.76 -4.42 23.13
CA GLN A 179 -4.38 -5.63 23.68
C GLN A 179 -4.96 -5.39 25.09
N MET A 180 -4.19 -4.76 25.98
CA MET A 180 -4.66 -4.43 27.33
C MET A 180 -5.90 -3.52 27.31
N LEU A 181 -5.91 -2.50 26.44
CA LEU A 181 -7.06 -1.61 26.26
C LEU A 181 -8.32 -2.37 25.78
N ARG A 182 -8.16 -3.30 24.83
CA ARG A 182 -9.29 -4.14 24.36
C ARG A 182 -9.86 -5.01 25.48
N GLU A 183 -9.00 -5.64 26.28
CA GLU A 183 -9.44 -6.51 27.37
C GLU A 183 -10.23 -5.73 28.43
N VAL A 184 -9.77 -4.53 28.79
CA VAL A 184 -10.45 -3.66 29.77
C VAL A 184 -11.84 -3.22 29.30
N MET A 185 -12.04 -2.98 28.00
CA MET A 185 -13.35 -2.59 27.46
C MET A 185 -14.31 -3.76 27.26
N LYS A 186 -13.81 -4.98 27.02
CA LYS A 186 -14.65 -6.20 26.97
C LYS A 186 -15.20 -6.60 28.34
N LEU A 187 -14.62 -6.10 29.43
CA LEU A 187 -15.01 -6.38 30.80
C LEU A 187 -16.12 -5.45 31.34
N LYS A 188 -16.85 -4.73 30.47
CA LYS A 188 -17.98 -3.86 30.84
C LYS A 188 -19.24 -4.18 30.06
#